data_AF-A0A525L340-F1
#
_entry.id   AF-A0A525L340-F1
#
_cell.length_a   1.000
_cell.length_b   1.000
_cell.length_c   1.000
_cell.angle_alpha   90.00
_cell.angle_beta   90.00
_cell.angle_gamma   90.00
#
_symmetry.space_group_name_H-M   'P 1'
#
loop_
_entity.id
_entity.type
_entity.pdbx_description
1 polymer ?
#
loop_
_entity_poly.entity_id
_entity_poly.type
_entity_poly.pdbx_seq_one_letter_code
_entity_poly.pdbx_strand_id
1 'polypeptide(L)' 'MPEATYVAFVSKSQRGKLRTMLQTEDMGELSWREKKHLFGSEFYFSGPPSLARQAHAYVTKWLSSH' A
#
# COMPACT_ATOMS: atom_id res chain seq x y z
N MET A 1 -12.79 10.73 13.13
CA MET A 1 -12.75 10.99 11.66
C MET A 1 -13.10 9.69 10.94
N PRO A 2 -13.78 9.70 9.78
CA PRO A 2 -14.01 8.48 9.04
C PRO A 2 -12.67 7.97 8.49
N GLU A 3 -12.33 6.72 8.78
CA GLU A 3 -11.16 6.06 8.19
C GLU A 3 -11.49 5.67 6.74
N ALA A 4 -10.65 6.05 5.80
CA ALA A 4 -10.76 5.60 4.42
C ALA A 4 -9.83 4.42 4.18
N THR A 5 -10.29 3.42 3.42
CA THR A 5 -9.45 2.30 2.98
C THR A 5 -9.30 2.32 1.47
N TYR A 6 -8.05 2.39 0.99
CA TYR A 6 -7.70 2.26 -0.43
C TYR A 6 -6.91 0.99 -0.67
N VAL A 7 -6.97 0.44 -1.88
CA VAL A 7 -6.33 -0.83 -2.23
C VAL A 7 -5.51 -0.71 -3.51
N ALA A 8 -4.28 -1.21 -3.48
CA ALA A 8 -3.44 -1.35 -4.66
C ALA A 8 -3.07 -2.83 -4.87
N PHE A 9 -3.24 -3.32 -6.10
CA PHE A 9 -2.74 -4.65 -6.46
C PHE A 9 -1.28 -4.56 -6.92
N VAL A 10 -0.43 -5.43 -6.38
CA VAL A 10 1.00 -5.47 -6.66
C VAL A 10 1.37 -6.86 -7.15
N SER A 11 2.08 -6.91 -8.27
CA SER A 11 2.51 -8.16 -8.89
C SER A 11 3.45 -8.98 -7.98
N LYS A 12 3.51 -10.30 -8.22
CA LYS A 12 4.35 -11.22 -7.43
C LYS A 12 5.84 -10.83 -7.41
N SER A 13 6.36 -10.24 -8.49
CA SER A 13 7.75 -9.79 -8.58
C SER A 13 8.03 -8.54 -7.75
N GLN A 14 7.03 -7.68 -7.52
CA GLN A 14 7.18 -6.39 -6.85
C GLN A 14 6.70 -6.40 -5.40
N ARG A 15 5.79 -7.32 -5.01
CA ARG A 15 5.18 -7.33 -3.67
C ARG A 15 6.19 -7.43 -2.53
N GLY A 16 7.30 -8.13 -2.75
CA GLY A 16 8.37 -8.27 -1.75
C GLY A 16 9.04 -6.93 -1.47
N LYS A 17 9.35 -6.18 -2.53
CA LYS A 17 9.98 -4.86 -2.44
C LYS A 17 9.07 -3.86 -1.74
N LEU A 18 7.79 -3.80 -2.12
CA LEU A 18 6.84 -2.90 -1.46
C LEU A 18 6.69 -3.27 0.02
N ARG A 19 6.54 -4.56 0.35
CA ARG A 19 6.44 -4.99 1.75
C ARG A 19 7.63 -4.54 2.58
N THR A 20 8.84 -4.76 2.09
CA THR A 20 10.06 -4.35 2.81
C THR A 20 10.07 -2.83 3.03
N MET A 21 9.73 -2.04 2.01
CA MET A 21 9.64 -0.58 2.14
C MET A 21 8.60 -0.15 3.19
N LEU A 22 7.40 -0.73 3.15
CA LEU A 22 6.33 -0.42 4.10
C LEU A 22 6.63 -0.87 5.54
N GLN A 23 7.52 -1.85 5.72
CA GLN A 23 7.96 -2.34 7.04
C GLN A 23 9.08 -1.48 7.65
N THR A 24 9.87 -0.79 6.83
CA THR A 24 10.98 0.06 7.28
C THR A 24 10.57 1.50 7.56
N GLU A 25 9.43 1.93 7.01
CA GLU A 25 8.88 3.28 7.15
C GLU A 25 8.05 3.42 8.43
N ASP A 26 8.21 4.53 9.14
CA ASP A 26 7.26 4.94 10.18
C ASP A 26 6.01 5.52 9.52
N MET A 27 4.91 4.78 9.61
CA MET A 27 3.66 5.10 8.94
C MET A 27 2.78 6.07 9.75
N GLY A 28 3.14 6.37 11.01
CA GLY A 28 2.35 7.23 11.89
C GLY A 28 0.88 6.80 11.98
N GLU A 29 -0.03 7.67 11.54
CA GLU A 29 -1.48 7.42 11.53
C GLU A 29 -1.97 6.54 10.37
N LEU A 30 -1.08 6.17 9.44
CA LEU A 30 -1.38 5.28 8.34
C LEU A 30 -1.18 3.82 8.78
N SER A 31 -2.19 2.99 8.56
CA SER A 31 -2.09 1.54 8.71
C SER A 31 -2.11 0.89 7.35
N TRP A 32 -1.42 -0.24 7.22
CA TRP A 32 -1.49 -1.03 5.99
C TRP A 32 -1.61 -2.53 6.28
N ARG A 33 -2.20 -3.25 5.33
CA ARG A 33 -2.33 -4.71 5.37
C ARG A 33 -2.11 -5.30 3.99
N GLU A 34 -1.33 -6.37 3.93
CA GLU A 34 -1.19 -7.17 2.73
C GLU A 34 -2.14 -8.38 2.76
N LYS A 35 -2.84 -8.61 1.66
CA LYS A 35 -3.54 -9.86 1.36
C LYS A 35 -2.87 -10.54 0.16
N LYS A 36 -2.27 -11.70 0.40
CA LYS A 36 -1.50 -12.44 -0.59
C LYS A 36 -2.43 -13.21 -1.54
N HIS A 37 -2.09 -13.17 -2.82
CA HIS A 37 -2.72 -13.93 -3.90
C HIS A 37 -1.68 -14.76 -4.68
N LEU A 38 -2.15 -15.59 -5.60
CA LEU A 38 -1.29 -16.45 -6.44
C LEU A 38 -0.36 -15.62 -7.36
N PHE A 39 -0.89 -14.56 -7.95
CA PHE A 39 -0.20 -13.71 -8.94
C PHE A 39 0.30 -12.37 -8.39
N GLY A 40 0.05 -12.09 -7.11
CA GLY A 40 0.38 -10.80 -6.52
C GLY A 40 -0.13 -10.68 -5.09
N SER A 41 -0.34 -9.45 -4.65
CA SER A 41 -0.95 -9.15 -3.36
C SER A 41 -1.74 -7.86 -3.45
N GLU A 42 -2.83 -7.77 -2.71
CA GLU A 42 -3.55 -6.53 -2.46
C GLU A 42 -2.94 -5.87 -1.22
N PHE A 43 -2.57 -4.59 -1.34
CA PHE A 43 -2.13 -3.77 -0.22
C PHE A 43 -3.23 -2.76 0.10
N TYR A 44 -3.79 -2.90 1.29
CA TYR A 44 -4.81 -2.03 1.84
C TYR A 44 -4.13 -0.95 2.67
N PHE A 45 -4.52 0.31 2.47
CA PHE A 45 -4.06 1.47 3.22
C PHE A 45 -5.25 2.11 3.92
N SER A 46 -5.21 2.18 5.25
CA SER A 46 -6.29 2.66 6.11
C SER A 46 -5.79 3.79 7.00
N GLY A 47 -6.60 4.83 7.20
CA GLY A 47 -6.25 5.97 8.05
C GLY A 47 -7.00 7.24 7.66
N PRO A 48 -6.49 8.43 8.02
CA PRO A 48 -7.06 9.70 7.58
C PRO A 48 -7.24 9.73 6.05
N PRO A 49 -8.40 10.17 5.53
CA PRO A 49 -8.72 10.01 4.11
C PRO A 49 -7.69 10.62 3.15
N SER A 50 -7.14 11.79 3.49
CA SER A 50 -6.08 12.45 2.71
C SER A 50 -4.81 11.60 2.66
N LEU A 51 -4.40 11.05 3.81
CA LEU A 51 -3.18 10.25 3.95
C LEU A 51 -3.31 8.90 3.23
N ALA A 52 -4.42 8.19 3.44
CA ALA A 52 -4.68 6.92 2.77
C ALA A 52 -4.76 7.07 1.23
N ARG A 53 -5.33 8.19 0.75
CA ARG A 53 -5.37 8.52 -0.68
C ARG A 53 -3.98 8.82 -1.24
N GLN A 54 -3.15 9.55 -0.49
CA GLN A 54 -1.77 9.85 -0.89
C GLN A 54 -0.92 8.58 -0.95
N ALA A 55 -1.04 7.70 0.04
CA ALA A 55 -0.36 6.40 0.05
C ALA A 55 -0.74 5.56 -1.17
N HIS A 56 -2.04 5.46 -1.47
CA HIS A 56 -2.50 4.76 -2.66
C HIS A 56 -1.94 5.35 -3.97
N ALA A 57 -1.94 6.69 -4.09
CA ALA A 57 -1.38 7.37 -5.26
C ALA A 57 0.14 7.15 -5.39
N TYR A 58 0.87 7.22 -4.28
CA TYR A 58 2.31 6.94 -4.24
C TYR A 58 2.61 5.53 -4.71
N VAL A 59 1.92 4.52 -4.17
CA VAL A 59 2.12 3.12 -4.57
C VAL A 59 1.78 2.91 -6.03
N THR A 60 0.68 3.49 -6.51
CA THR A 60 0.30 3.42 -7.94
C THR A 60 1.39 3.99 -8.84
N LYS A 61 1.94 5.16 -8.48
CA LYS A 61 3.05 5.79 -9.22
C LYS A 61 4.33 4.95 -9.15
N TRP A 62 4.64 4.40 -7.98
CA TRP A 62 5.81 3.53 -7.77
C TRP A 62 5.76 2.28 -8.64
N LEU A 63 4.58 1.64 -8.73
CA LEU A 63 4.33 0.48 -9.60
C LEU A 63 4.46 0.81 -11.09
N SER A 64 4.16 2.05 -11.48
CA SER A 64 4.28 2.49 -12.87
C SER A 64 5.73 2.71 -13.30
N SER A 65 6.65 2.83 -12.33
CA SER A 65 8.05 3.22 -12.54
C SER A 65 9.03 2.05 -12.39
N HIS A 66 8.55 0.85 -12.05
CA HIS A 66 9.36 -0.35 -11.76
C HIS A 66 8.72 -1.59 -12.40
#